data_AF-A0A967P828-F1
#
_entry.id   AF-A0A967P828-F1
#
_cell.length_a   1.000
_cell.length_b   1.000
_cell.length_c   1.000
_cell.angle_alpha   90.00
_cell.angle_beta   90.00
_cell.angle_gamma   90.00
#
_symmetry.space_group_name_H-M   'P 1'
#
loop_
_entity.id
_entity.type
_entity.pdbx_description
1 polymer ?
#
loop_
_entity_poly.entity_id
_entity_poly.type
_entity_poly.pdbx_seq_one_letter_code
_entity_poly.pdbx_strand_id
1 'polypeptide(L)'
;MRWLRQVYNLVSGRHRYYRGSGRNKTDGKKGLRIQKVAKSIQSIENLLEEHSFFKGLDPAYLKLIAGCGSNVRFNGSDYIFREGQAADHFYIIRYGKVALEFSSPSRGPITIETVSEGDVLGWSWLYPPYKWFLDARAINVVRAVALDGKCLREKCEDDPSLGFELMKRFSYIIAQRLQGTRLRLLDLYGEGN
;
A
#
# COMPACT_ATOMS: atom_id res chain seq x y z
N MET A 1 -9.86 49.79 21.25
CA MET A 1 -9.49 50.55 22.47
C MET A 1 -8.01 50.29 22.73
N ARG A 2 -7.03 50.94 22.09
CA ARG A 2 -6.57 52.34 22.17
C ARG A 2 -6.22 52.78 23.60
N TRP A 3 -4.99 52.52 24.03
CA TRP A 3 -4.23 53.28 25.03
C TRP A 3 -2.74 53.15 24.66
N LEU A 4 -2.13 54.14 23.99
CA LEU A 4 -1.48 55.36 24.50
C LEU A 4 -0.14 55.11 25.24
N ARG A 5 0.92 55.09 24.42
CA ARG A 5 2.15 55.92 24.46
C ARG A 5 2.78 56.34 25.81
N GLN A 6 4.10 56.09 25.84
CA GLN A 6 5.21 56.97 26.27
C GLN A 6 5.42 57.10 27.81
N VAL A 7 6.63 57.25 28.36
CA VAL A 7 7.76 58.07 27.91
C VAL A 7 9.07 57.82 28.73
N TYR A 8 10.19 58.27 28.14
CA TYR A 8 11.50 58.74 28.70
C TYR A 8 12.39 57.76 29.48
N ASN A 9 13.63 57.45 29.04
CA ASN A 9 14.86 58.21 28.75
C ASN A 9 15.81 58.31 29.95
N LEU A 10 17.02 57.77 29.69
CA LEU A 10 18.36 58.26 30.05
C LEU A 10 18.63 58.77 31.47
N VAL A 11 19.66 58.22 32.12
CA VAL A 11 20.90 58.96 32.42
C VAL A 11 22.07 58.02 32.78
N SER A 12 23.24 58.50 32.35
CA SER A 12 24.66 58.14 32.54
C SER A 12 25.04 57.04 33.55
N GLY A 13 26.02 56.17 33.29
CA GLY A 13 27.17 56.31 32.39
C GLY A 13 28.48 56.30 33.19
N ARG A 14 29.32 55.28 32.90
CA ARG A 14 30.79 55.22 33.10
C ARG A 14 31.25 55.11 34.57
N HIS A 15 32.28 54.36 34.98
CA HIS A 15 33.35 53.60 34.34
C HIS A 15 33.96 52.67 35.41
N ARG A 16 34.34 51.44 35.06
CA ARG A 16 35.61 50.84 35.53
C ARG A 16 35.96 49.60 34.69
N TYR A 17 37.09 49.69 34.00
CA TYR A 17 37.82 48.58 33.39
C TYR A 17 38.66 47.89 34.47
N TYR A 18 38.64 46.55 34.57
CA TYR A 18 39.81 45.70 34.28
C TYR A 18 39.54 44.18 34.49
N ARG A 19 40.07 43.42 33.52
CA ARG A 19 40.53 42.01 33.54
C ARG A 19 39.78 40.94 34.34
N GLY A 20 39.23 39.98 33.60
CA GLY A 20 39.03 38.61 34.06
C GLY A 20 38.93 37.65 32.88
N SER A 21 40.00 36.88 32.64
CA SER A 21 40.03 35.75 31.70
C SER A 21 39.26 34.58 32.33
N GLY A 22 38.20 34.12 31.67
CA GLY A 22 37.47 32.92 32.05
C GLY A 22 36.60 32.39 30.91
N ARG A 23 37.10 31.36 30.22
CA ARG A 23 36.26 30.43 29.43
C ARG A 23 35.19 29.86 30.36
N ASN A 24 33.91 29.92 30.01
CA ASN A 24 33.17 28.80 29.40
C ASN A 24 31.67 29.10 29.21
N LYS A 25 31.09 28.34 28.27
CA LYS A 25 29.66 28.01 28.05
C LYS A 25 28.76 28.94 27.21
N THR A 26 28.40 28.36 26.06
CA THR A 26 27.03 28.19 25.53
C THR A 26 26.17 29.43 25.26
N ASP A 27 26.02 29.74 23.97
CA ASP A 27 24.71 30.04 23.36
C ASP A 27 24.84 29.71 21.86
N GLY A 28 24.00 28.88 21.28
CA GLY A 28 22.56 29.10 21.27
C GLY A 28 22.11 29.63 19.91
N LYS A 29 22.66 29.11 18.80
CA LYS A 29 22.03 29.30 17.49
C LYS A 29 20.82 28.36 17.40
N LYS A 30 19.70 28.90 17.88
CA LYS A 30 18.35 28.41 17.58
C LYS A 30 18.12 28.47 16.07
N GLY A 31 17.44 27.45 15.57
CA GLY A 31 16.58 27.57 14.40
C GLY A 31 17.19 27.12 13.08
N LEU A 32 17.25 25.80 12.87
CA LEU A 32 16.39 25.18 11.87
C LEU A 32 16.35 23.67 12.18
N ARG A 33 15.39 23.26 13.02
CA ARG A 33 15.08 21.85 13.20
C ARG A 33 14.43 21.43 11.88
N ILE A 34 15.24 20.99 10.92
CA ILE A 34 14.77 20.19 9.80
C ILE A 34 14.17 18.97 10.48
N GLN A 35 12.85 18.98 10.66
CA GLN A 35 12.11 17.77 10.94
C GLN A 35 12.34 16.91 9.70
N LYS A 36 13.36 16.06 9.78
CA LYS A 36 13.56 14.96 8.86
C LYS A 36 12.34 14.08 9.10
N VAL A 37 11.26 14.35 8.38
CA VAL A 37 10.20 13.38 8.16
C VAL A 37 10.84 12.30 7.30
N ALA A 38 11.68 11.48 7.95
CA ALA A 38 11.99 10.17 7.44
C ALA A 38 10.67 9.41 7.56
N LYS A 39 9.83 9.54 6.53
CA LYS A 39 8.79 8.55 6.27
C LYS A 39 9.56 7.24 6.21
N SER A 40 9.45 6.43 7.26
CA SER A 40 10.22 5.21 7.40
C SER A 40 10.07 4.43 6.10
N ILE A 41 11.19 3.96 5.55
CA ILE A 41 11.12 2.94 4.50
C ILE A 41 10.52 1.73 5.19
N GLN A 42 9.22 1.57 5.08
CA GLN A 42 8.49 0.44 5.64
C GLN A 42 8.95 -0.78 4.84
N SER A 43 9.50 -1.79 5.51
CA SER A 43 9.85 -3.05 4.87
C SER A 43 8.59 -3.69 4.29
N ILE A 44 8.73 -4.50 3.26
CA ILE A 44 7.59 -5.25 2.71
C ILE A 44 6.96 -6.12 3.80
N GLU A 45 7.78 -6.74 4.65
CA GLU A 45 7.32 -7.50 5.82
C GLU A 45 6.33 -6.71 6.69
N ASN A 46 6.67 -5.49 7.10
CA ASN A 46 5.77 -4.65 7.91
C ASN A 46 4.47 -4.31 7.16
N LEU A 47 4.54 -4.12 5.84
CA LEU A 47 3.36 -3.84 5.02
C LEU A 47 2.41 -5.03 4.91
N LEU A 48 2.98 -6.25 4.85
CA LEU A 48 2.19 -7.46 4.83
C LEU A 48 1.62 -7.76 6.22
N GLU A 49 2.37 -7.51 7.29
CA GLU A 49 1.94 -7.70 8.68
C GLU A 49 0.68 -6.89 9.02
N GLU A 50 0.63 -5.64 8.60
CA GLU A 50 -0.50 -4.73 8.83
C GLU A 50 -1.75 -5.11 8.01
N HIS A 51 -1.60 -5.94 6.98
CA HIS A 51 -2.66 -6.24 6.04
C HIS A 51 -3.53 -7.42 6.51
N SER A 52 -4.85 -7.25 6.47
CA SER A 52 -5.85 -8.21 6.98
C SER A 52 -5.69 -9.63 6.42
N PHE A 53 -5.32 -9.75 5.15
CA PHE A 53 -5.05 -11.03 4.48
C PHE A 53 -4.00 -11.90 5.20
N PHE A 54 -2.96 -11.29 5.80
CA PHE A 54 -1.90 -12.04 6.48
C PHE A 54 -2.09 -12.13 7.99
N LYS A 55 -3.19 -11.59 8.53
CA LYS A 55 -3.46 -11.64 9.97
C LYS A 55 -3.44 -13.08 10.49
N GLY A 56 -2.74 -13.29 11.61
CA GLY A 56 -2.61 -14.59 12.25
C GLY A 56 -1.76 -15.60 11.48
N LEU A 57 -1.02 -15.18 10.45
CA LEU A 57 0.01 -16.00 9.82
C LEU A 57 1.27 -16.02 10.72
N ASP A 58 1.97 -17.14 10.75
CA ASP A 58 3.25 -17.25 11.45
C ASP A 58 4.23 -16.17 10.94
N PRO A 59 4.91 -15.42 11.82
CA PRO A 59 5.90 -14.42 11.41
C PRO A 59 7.00 -14.97 10.49
N ALA A 60 7.42 -16.22 10.66
CA ALA A 60 8.39 -16.86 9.77
C ALA A 60 7.84 -17.02 8.34
N TYR A 61 6.57 -17.37 8.21
CA TYR A 61 5.88 -17.44 6.91
C TYR A 61 5.70 -16.06 6.29
N LEU A 62 5.36 -15.05 7.10
CA LEU A 62 5.27 -13.68 6.62
C LEU A 62 6.59 -13.19 6.03
N LYS A 63 7.71 -13.48 6.72
CA LYS A 63 9.06 -13.15 6.24
C LYS A 63 9.41 -13.88 4.95
N LEU A 64 9.05 -15.16 4.82
CA LEU A 64 9.24 -15.92 3.58
C LEU A 64 8.46 -15.31 2.42
N ILE A 65 7.20 -14.92 2.64
CA ILE A 65 6.35 -14.28 1.64
C ILE A 65 6.90 -12.90 1.26
N ALA A 66 7.31 -12.11 2.25
CA ALA A 66 7.90 -10.78 2.03
C ALA A 66 9.17 -10.85 1.16
N GLY A 67 9.92 -11.95 1.25
CA GLY A 67 11.09 -12.21 0.39
C GLY A 67 10.76 -12.40 -1.10
N CYS A 68 9.50 -12.72 -1.44
CA CYS A 68 9.01 -12.77 -2.84
C CYS A 68 8.34 -11.46 -3.27
N GLY A 69 8.41 -10.40 -2.44
CA GLY A 69 7.68 -9.16 -2.66
C GLY A 69 8.51 -8.02 -3.24
N SER A 70 7.87 -7.14 -4.01
CA SER A 70 8.42 -5.85 -4.42
C SER A 70 7.38 -4.73 -4.35
N ASN A 71 7.81 -3.49 -4.10
CA ASN A 71 6.90 -2.33 -4.19
C ASN A 71 6.74 -1.92 -5.66
N VAL A 72 5.50 -1.80 -6.11
CA VAL A 72 5.16 -1.37 -7.47
C VAL A 72 4.22 -0.17 -7.46
N ARG A 73 4.26 0.60 -8.55
CA ARG A 73 3.39 1.76 -8.76
C ARG A 73 2.90 1.78 -10.20
N PHE A 74 1.61 2.09 -10.36
CA PHE A 74 0.96 2.29 -11.65
C PHE A 74 0.33 3.68 -11.69
N ASN A 75 0.31 4.31 -12.86
CA ASN A 75 -0.43 5.54 -13.11
C ASN A 75 -1.89 5.21 -13.45
N GLY A 76 -2.75 6.23 -13.42
CA GLY A 76 -4.14 6.05 -13.85
C GLY A 76 -4.20 5.63 -15.32
N SER A 77 -5.10 4.70 -15.62
CA SER A 77 -5.28 4.02 -16.91
C SER A 77 -4.23 3.00 -17.31
N ASP A 78 -3.16 2.80 -16.53
CA ASP A 78 -2.19 1.72 -16.80
C ASP A 78 -2.87 0.36 -16.63
N TYR A 79 -2.56 -0.57 -17.53
CA TYR A 79 -2.93 -1.97 -17.33
C TYR A 79 -1.87 -2.63 -16.45
N ILE A 80 -2.32 -3.13 -15.29
CA ILE A 80 -1.49 -3.90 -14.36
C ILE A 80 -1.23 -5.29 -14.94
N PHE A 81 -2.26 -5.89 -15.53
CA PHE A 81 -2.15 -7.11 -16.32
C PHE A 81 -3.29 -7.20 -17.34
N ARG A 82 -3.09 -8.07 -18.34
CA ARG A 82 -4.06 -8.34 -19.40
C ARG A 82 -4.54 -9.79 -19.36
N GLU A 83 -5.79 -9.99 -19.73
CA GLU A 83 -6.38 -11.30 -19.95
C GLU A 83 -5.50 -12.16 -20.87
N GLY A 84 -5.38 -13.44 -20.53
CA GLY A 84 -4.61 -14.43 -21.29
C GLY A 84 -3.09 -14.35 -21.12
N GLN A 85 -2.55 -13.27 -20.53
CA GLN A 85 -1.13 -13.18 -20.16
C GLN A 85 -0.81 -14.00 -18.91
N ALA A 86 0.48 -14.24 -18.70
CA ALA A 86 0.99 -15.00 -17.56
C ALA A 86 0.63 -14.31 -16.23
N ALA A 87 0.05 -15.09 -15.32
CA ALA A 87 -0.30 -14.69 -13.97
C ALA A 87 0.81 -15.11 -13.01
N ASP A 88 1.94 -14.40 -13.09
CA ASP A 88 3.12 -14.68 -12.28
C ASP A 88 3.13 -13.93 -10.96
N HIS A 89 2.14 -13.08 -10.70
CA HIS A 89 2.09 -12.26 -9.49
C HIS A 89 0.68 -12.22 -8.92
N PHE A 90 0.56 -11.85 -7.65
CA PHE A 90 -0.62 -11.16 -7.13
C PHE A 90 -0.22 -9.89 -6.41
N TYR A 91 -1.19 -9.05 -6.08
CA TYR A 91 -0.91 -7.72 -5.55
C TYR A 91 -1.70 -7.45 -4.27
N ILE A 92 -1.06 -6.74 -3.34
CA ILE A 92 -1.70 -6.14 -2.18
C ILE A 92 -1.87 -4.65 -2.47
N ILE A 93 -3.12 -4.19 -2.63
CA ILE A 93 -3.39 -2.79 -2.98
C ILE A 93 -3.25 -1.92 -1.73
N ARG A 94 -2.27 -1.02 -1.73
CA ARG A 94 -1.98 -0.13 -0.61
C ARG A 94 -2.55 1.27 -0.78
N TYR A 95 -2.89 1.63 -2.01
CA TYR A 95 -3.48 2.92 -2.35
C TYR A 95 -4.04 2.83 -3.77
N GLY A 96 -5.16 3.51 -4.01
CA GLY A 96 -5.78 3.62 -5.31
C GLY A 96 -6.87 2.58 -5.57
N LYS A 97 -7.36 2.54 -6.81
CA LYS A 97 -8.41 1.62 -7.24
C LYS A 97 -8.06 0.99 -8.58
N VAL A 98 -8.45 -0.27 -8.74
CA VAL A 98 -8.23 -1.08 -9.94
C VAL A 98 -9.57 -1.61 -10.43
N ALA A 99 -9.88 -1.38 -11.70
CA ALA A 99 -11.01 -2.02 -12.37
C ALA A 99 -10.56 -3.38 -12.91
N LEU A 100 -11.31 -4.44 -12.56
CA LEU A 100 -11.24 -5.73 -13.22
C LEU A 100 -12.27 -5.77 -14.33
N GLU A 101 -11.82 -6.00 -15.56
CA GLU A 101 -12.61 -5.76 -16.77
C GLU A 101 -12.60 -6.97 -17.70
N PHE A 102 -13.72 -7.17 -18.39
CA PHE A 102 -13.80 -8.04 -19.55
C PHE A 102 -13.79 -7.20 -20.82
N SER A 103 -13.02 -7.61 -21.84
CA SER A 103 -13.01 -6.92 -23.13
C SER A 103 -14.13 -7.46 -24.02
N SER A 104 -15.14 -6.63 -24.32
CA SER A 104 -16.19 -6.97 -25.28
C SER A 104 -15.92 -6.31 -26.64
N PRO A 105 -15.86 -7.07 -27.75
CA PRO A 105 -15.67 -6.48 -29.08
C PRO A 105 -16.73 -5.45 -29.46
N SER A 106 -17.97 -5.61 -28.97
CA SER A 106 -19.10 -4.74 -29.31
C SER A 106 -19.38 -3.64 -28.29
N ARG A 107 -18.96 -3.80 -27.03
CA ARG A 107 -19.28 -2.87 -25.93
C ARG A 107 -18.06 -2.19 -25.31
N GLY A 108 -16.85 -2.53 -25.74
CA GLY A 108 -15.62 -2.08 -25.09
C GLY A 108 -15.40 -2.77 -23.73
N PRO A 109 -14.54 -2.21 -22.86
CA PRO A 109 -14.25 -2.78 -21.55
C PRO A 109 -15.47 -2.67 -20.62
N ILE A 110 -15.88 -3.81 -20.04
CA ILE A 110 -16.96 -3.91 -19.06
C ILE A 110 -16.34 -4.20 -17.70
N THR A 111 -16.50 -3.30 -16.74
CA THR A 111 -16.01 -3.50 -15.37
C THR A 111 -16.86 -4.52 -14.60
N ILE A 112 -16.24 -5.58 -14.12
CA ILE A 112 -16.86 -6.66 -13.34
C ILE A 112 -16.75 -6.39 -11.83
N GLU A 113 -15.62 -5.84 -11.40
CA GLU A 113 -15.30 -5.57 -10.00
C GLU A 113 -14.35 -4.36 -9.92
N THR A 114 -14.46 -3.57 -8.86
CA THR A 114 -13.45 -2.56 -8.50
C THR A 114 -12.74 -3.01 -7.22
N VAL A 115 -11.45 -3.27 -7.33
CA VAL A 115 -10.56 -3.62 -6.22
C VAL A 115 -9.97 -2.34 -5.64
N SER A 116 -10.01 -2.17 -4.33
CA SER A 116 -9.63 -0.95 -3.62
C SER A 116 -8.47 -1.16 -2.65
N GLU A 117 -8.05 -0.10 -1.98
CA GLU A 117 -7.08 -0.15 -0.90
C GLU A 117 -7.49 -1.16 0.19
N GLY A 118 -6.54 -2.02 0.59
CA GLY A 118 -6.76 -3.11 1.55
C GLY A 118 -7.23 -4.43 0.91
N ASP A 119 -7.44 -4.46 -0.40
CA ASP A 119 -7.81 -5.68 -1.11
C ASP A 119 -6.61 -6.38 -1.74
N VAL A 120 -6.77 -7.70 -1.93
CA VAL A 120 -5.85 -8.54 -2.70
C VAL A 120 -6.29 -8.58 -4.15
N LEU A 121 -5.43 -8.23 -5.10
CA LEU A 121 -5.69 -8.32 -6.53
C LEU A 121 -5.03 -9.58 -7.12
N GLY A 122 -5.86 -10.47 -7.65
CA GLY A 122 -5.44 -11.63 -8.43
C GLY A 122 -5.22 -12.91 -7.62
N TRP A 123 -5.74 -14.03 -8.11
CA TRP A 123 -5.47 -15.39 -7.61
C TRP A 123 -5.12 -16.38 -8.72
N SER A 124 -5.08 -15.93 -9.98
CA SER A 124 -4.78 -16.77 -11.16
C SER A 124 -3.39 -17.40 -11.12
N TRP A 125 -2.48 -16.89 -10.29
CA TRP A 125 -1.15 -17.45 -10.09
C TRP A 125 -1.17 -18.78 -9.34
N LEU A 126 -2.26 -19.14 -8.65
CA LEU A 126 -2.30 -20.34 -7.81
C LEU A 126 -2.39 -21.63 -8.62
N TYR A 127 -3.01 -21.61 -9.80
CA TYR A 127 -3.32 -22.83 -10.56
C TYR A 127 -3.02 -22.71 -12.05
N PRO A 128 -2.64 -23.83 -12.72
CA PRO A 128 -2.46 -23.88 -14.16
C PRO A 128 -3.74 -23.45 -14.91
N PRO A 129 -3.64 -22.79 -16.08
CA PRO A 129 -2.41 -22.53 -16.85
C PRO A 129 -1.65 -21.26 -16.41
N TYR A 130 -1.91 -20.74 -15.20
CA TYR A 130 -1.32 -19.50 -14.70
C TYR A 130 -1.55 -18.33 -15.66
N LYS A 131 -2.82 -18.11 -16.03
CA LYS A 131 -3.22 -17.03 -16.93
C LYS A 131 -4.29 -16.15 -16.30
N TRP A 132 -4.21 -14.85 -16.58
CA TRP A 132 -5.23 -13.90 -16.15
C TRP A 132 -6.55 -14.15 -16.87
N PHE A 133 -7.65 -14.15 -16.11
CA PHE A 133 -9.01 -14.30 -16.66
C PHE A 133 -9.68 -12.98 -16.99
N LEU A 134 -9.10 -11.87 -16.55
CA LEU A 134 -9.63 -10.51 -16.72
C LEU A 134 -8.46 -9.56 -16.96
N ASP A 135 -8.77 -8.42 -17.57
CA ASP A 135 -7.89 -7.27 -17.55
C ASP A 135 -7.93 -6.60 -16.15
N ALA A 136 -6.80 -6.09 -15.68
CA ALA A 136 -6.74 -5.19 -14.53
C ALA A 136 -6.21 -3.84 -14.96
N ARG A 137 -7.04 -2.80 -14.84
CA ARG A 137 -6.68 -1.43 -15.19
C ARG A 137 -6.73 -0.53 -13.98
N ALA A 138 -5.66 0.21 -13.73
CA ALA A 138 -5.62 1.22 -12.68
C ALA A 138 -6.61 2.35 -13.03
N ILE A 139 -7.52 2.69 -12.11
CA ILE A 139 -8.47 3.79 -12.28
C ILE A 139 -7.78 5.13 -11.99
N ASN A 140 -6.91 5.13 -10.98
CA ASN A 140 -6.09 6.26 -10.56
C ASN A 140 -4.68 5.76 -10.24
N VAL A 141 -3.84 6.59 -9.61
CA VAL A 141 -2.51 6.13 -9.17
C VAL A 141 -2.68 4.99 -8.18
N VAL A 142 -2.07 3.83 -8.49
CA VAL A 142 -2.08 2.64 -7.64
C VAL A 142 -0.69 2.42 -7.06
N ARG A 143 -0.62 2.14 -5.77
CA ARG A 143 0.59 1.62 -5.10
C ARG A 143 0.25 0.26 -4.54
N ALA A 144 1.12 -0.71 -4.78
CA ALA A 144 0.89 -2.07 -4.33
C ALA A 144 2.20 -2.76 -3.95
N VAL A 145 2.07 -3.86 -3.21
CA VAL A 145 3.13 -4.88 -3.14
C VAL A 145 2.79 -5.94 -4.18
N ALA A 146 3.68 -6.18 -5.13
CA ALA A 146 3.60 -7.32 -6.04
C ALA A 146 4.33 -8.50 -5.40
N LEU A 147 3.67 -9.66 -5.33
CA LEU A 147 4.21 -10.89 -4.78
C LEU A 147 4.38 -11.91 -5.91
N ASP A 148 5.61 -12.38 -6.11
CA ASP A 148 5.98 -13.35 -7.14
C ASP A 148 5.34 -14.71 -6.82
N GLY A 149 4.42 -15.12 -7.68
CA GLY A 149 3.67 -16.36 -7.56
C GLY A 149 4.51 -17.60 -7.82
N LYS A 150 5.56 -17.53 -8.65
CA LYS A 150 6.45 -18.68 -8.88
C LYS A 150 7.30 -18.94 -7.63
N CYS A 151 7.93 -17.90 -7.08
CA CYS A 151 8.68 -17.93 -5.82
C CYS A 151 7.83 -18.49 -4.68
N LEU A 152 6.57 -18.05 -4.59
CA LEU A 152 5.66 -18.53 -3.55
C LEU A 152 5.23 -19.97 -3.77
N ARG A 153 4.94 -20.39 -5.01
CA ARG A 153 4.63 -21.79 -5.30
C ARG A 153 5.80 -22.71 -4.92
N GLU A 154 7.03 -22.36 -5.28
CA GLU A 154 8.22 -23.12 -4.88
C GLU A 154 8.34 -23.25 -3.35
N LYS A 155 8.14 -22.15 -2.61
CA LYS A 155 8.12 -22.19 -1.14
C LYS A 155 6.98 -23.03 -0.55
N CYS A 156 5.83 -23.07 -1.21
CA CYS A 156 4.70 -23.92 -0.80
C CYS A 156 4.96 -25.41 -1.06
N GLU A 157 5.71 -25.75 -2.11
CA GLU A 157 6.14 -27.12 -2.35
C GLU A 157 7.19 -27.57 -1.32
N ASP A 158 8.11 -26.67 -0.94
CA ASP A 158 9.10 -26.91 0.11
C ASP A 158 8.46 -27.03 1.51
N ASP A 159 7.44 -26.22 1.80
CA ASP A 159 6.66 -26.24 3.03
C ASP A 159 5.14 -26.28 2.74
N PRO A 160 4.53 -27.47 2.72
CA PRO A 160 3.10 -27.63 2.47
C PRO A 160 2.19 -26.94 3.51
N SER A 161 2.68 -26.70 4.74
CA SER A 161 1.90 -25.98 5.75
C SER A 161 1.75 -24.50 5.39
N LEU A 162 2.78 -23.87 4.82
CA LEU A 162 2.67 -22.54 4.23
C LEU A 162 1.64 -22.53 3.09
N GLY A 163 1.72 -23.53 2.20
CA GLY A 163 0.77 -23.69 1.09
C GLY A 163 -0.68 -23.79 1.58
N PHE A 164 -0.93 -24.60 2.60
CA PHE A 164 -2.25 -24.73 3.22
C PHE A 164 -2.76 -23.41 3.82
N GLU A 165 -1.90 -22.67 4.53
CA GLU A 165 -2.26 -21.37 5.09
C GLU A 165 -2.61 -20.33 4.01
N LEU A 166 -1.87 -20.29 2.90
CA LEU A 166 -2.17 -19.40 1.77
C LEU A 166 -3.47 -19.82 1.08
N MET A 167 -3.66 -21.12 0.82
CA MET A 167 -4.86 -21.63 0.16
C MET A 167 -6.14 -21.36 0.96
N LYS A 168 -6.12 -21.49 2.29
CA LYS A 168 -7.26 -21.10 3.15
C LYS A 168 -7.64 -19.63 3.00
N ARG A 169 -6.64 -18.75 2.84
CA ARG A 169 -6.89 -17.30 2.72
C ARG A 169 -7.43 -16.95 1.34
N PHE A 170 -6.88 -17.54 0.29
CA PHE A 170 -7.40 -17.33 -1.07
C PHE A 170 -8.77 -17.96 -1.29
N SER A 171 -9.07 -19.12 -0.69
CA SER A 171 -10.40 -19.74 -0.81
C SER A 171 -11.48 -18.83 -0.24
N TYR A 172 -11.20 -18.12 0.86
CA TYR A 172 -12.10 -17.12 1.42
C TYR A 172 -12.33 -15.95 0.44
N ILE A 173 -11.27 -15.39 -0.15
CA ILE A 173 -11.39 -14.31 -1.16
C ILE A 173 -12.23 -14.76 -2.36
N ILE A 174 -11.94 -15.94 -2.90
CA ILE A 174 -12.63 -16.48 -4.08
C ILE A 174 -14.11 -16.68 -3.75
N ALA A 175 -14.43 -17.24 -2.58
CA ALA A 175 -15.81 -17.40 -2.13
C ALA A 175 -16.54 -16.06 -1.99
N GLN A 176 -15.90 -15.05 -1.37
CA GLN A 176 -16.48 -13.72 -1.22
C GLN A 176 -16.77 -13.06 -2.58
N ARG A 177 -15.83 -13.15 -3.52
CA ARG A 177 -16.01 -12.56 -4.86
C ARG A 177 -17.04 -13.28 -5.70
N LEU A 178 -17.13 -14.60 -5.58
CA LEU A 178 -18.19 -15.38 -6.21
C LEU A 178 -19.57 -14.95 -5.68
N GLN A 179 -19.72 -14.79 -4.36
CA GLN A 179 -20.96 -14.34 -3.76
C GLN A 179 -21.31 -12.90 -4.17
N GLY A 180 -20.34 -11.98 -4.12
CA GLY A 180 -20.55 -10.60 -4.56
C GLY A 180 -20.95 -10.50 -6.03
N THR A 181 -20.39 -11.35 -6.89
CA THR A 181 -20.77 -11.41 -8.31
C THR A 181 -22.17 -11.98 -8.49
N ARG A 182 -22.57 -13.02 -7.74
CA ARG A 182 -23.93 -13.56 -7.77
C ARG A 182 -24.98 -12.51 -7.38
N LEU A 183 -24.73 -11.73 -6.33
CA LEU A 183 -25.64 -10.66 -5.91
C LEU A 183 -25.79 -9.59 -7.02
N ARG A 184 -24.68 -9.13 -7.60
CA ARG A 184 -24.71 -8.20 -8.73
C ARG A 184 -25.50 -8.73 -9.93
N LEU A 185 -25.39 -10.04 -10.22
CA LEU A 185 -26.18 -10.65 -11.29
C LEU A 185 -27.67 -10.67 -10.95
N LEU A 186 -28.05 -10.97 -9.71
CA LEU A 186 -29.44 -10.91 -9.29
C LEU A 186 -30.01 -9.49 -9.39
N ASP A 187 -29.26 -8.46 -9.01
CA ASP A 187 -29.69 -7.06 -9.13
C ASP A 187 -29.95 -6.69 -10.60
N LEU A 188 -29.08 -7.14 -11.53
CA LEU A 188 -29.24 -6.89 -12.97
C LEU A 188 -30.48 -7.56 -13.59
N TYR A 189 -30.95 -8.67 -13.02
CA TYR A 189 -32.13 -9.39 -13.49
C TYR A 189 -33.37 -9.20 -12.59
N GLY A 190 -33.23 -8.54 -11.44
CA GLY A 190 -34.27 -8.35 -10.43
C GLY A 190 -35.13 -7.12 -10.62
N GLU A 191 -34.70 -6.13 -11.41
CA GLU A 191 -35.50 -4.96 -11.79
C GLU A 191 -36.45 -5.22 -12.98
N GLY A 192 -36.82 -6.48 -13.21
CA GLY A 192 -37.74 -6.90 -14.26
C GLY A 192 -38.98 -7.60 -13.69
N ASN A 193 -39.76 -6.93 -12.85
CA ASN A 193 -41.18 -7.25 -12.62
C ASN A 193 -41.94 -6.10 -11.95
#